data_AF-M0FMP1-F1
#
_entry.id   AF-M0FMP1-F1
#
_cell.length_a   1.000
_cell.length_b   1.000
_cell.length_c   1.000
_cell.angle_alpha   90.00
_cell.angle_beta   90.00
_cell.angle_gamma   90.00
#
_symmetry.space_group_name_H-M   'P 1'
#
loop_
_entity.id
_entity.type
_entity.pdbx_description
1 polymer ?
#
loop_
_entity_poly.entity_id
_entity_poly.type
_entity_poly.pdbx_seq_one_letter_code
_entity_poly.pdbx_strand_id
1 'polypeptide(L)'
;MTQIHGGEEYQRTPTRELQDLTDTAIAAGSDLVVNHHPHVSGGLESRDGALIAWSMGNLFFDQNLWATYRSFVLQVTVTPNGVQSARAEPILIEGYTPRGVTGPLRNRLTWELAGLSDNSFAIAGDTLAYQPNVEQTPPEHLTLDGGIQRRVRGWVADSDDPVQLGRERFITGSFDDHDVDSDAYEGTLWRYGRETRGSDQPIGQDGSGGIELVRVRANENRALLSPWNRLPVSNEEFTLSGTYRTNADGELRLLVSWYDDTSGSSFQSQETSLATTEREWANFSLELERPVDATHIDVFLFLSPPDGVNILRAAFDSLSLVEWEPADVSGGRQFDTIRGPPGATVRTVPVDGEVRWQ
;
A
#
# COMPACT_ATOMS: atom_id res chain seq x y z
N MET A 1 -10.58 3.47 30.76
CA MET A 1 -10.60 3.58 29.29
C MET A 1 -11.37 4.83 28.92
N THR A 2 -10.82 5.63 28.01
CA THR A 2 -11.45 6.82 27.46
C THR A 2 -11.49 6.72 25.93
N GLN A 3 -12.60 7.09 25.30
CA GLN A 3 -12.69 7.24 23.85
C GLN A 3 -12.88 8.71 23.50
N ILE A 4 -12.12 9.20 22.51
CA ILE A 4 -12.17 10.61 22.11
C ILE A 4 -12.42 10.64 20.60
N HIS A 5 -13.47 11.38 20.21
CA HIS A 5 -13.75 11.69 18.82
C HIS A 5 -13.09 13.04 18.50
N GLY A 6 -12.09 13.06 17.64
CA GLY A 6 -11.39 14.30 17.31
C GLY A 6 -10.20 14.09 16.38
N GLY A 7 -9.57 15.19 16.00
CA GLY A 7 -8.56 15.22 14.95
C GLY A 7 -9.12 15.84 13.66
N GLU A 8 -8.43 15.62 12.56
CA GLU A 8 -8.81 16.13 11.24
C GLU A 8 -8.97 14.96 10.26
N GLU A 9 -10.01 15.00 9.43
CA GLU A 9 -10.26 13.94 8.45
C GLU A 9 -9.05 13.71 7.54
N TYR A 10 -8.73 12.45 7.33
CA TYR A 10 -7.66 11.96 6.45
C TYR A 10 -6.23 12.35 6.87
N GLN A 11 -6.06 12.99 8.03
CA GLN A 11 -4.76 13.32 8.60
C GLN A 11 -4.33 12.28 9.63
N ARG A 12 -3.14 11.69 9.43
CA ARG A 12 -2.56 10.71 10.38
C ARG A 12 -1.94 11.37 11.60
N THR A 13 -1.48 12.61 11.47
CA THR A 13 -0.88 13.36 12.57
C THR A 13 -1.98 13.91 13.48
N PRO A 14 -2.00 13.57 14.77
CA PRO A 14 -3.04 14.06 15.68
C PRO A 14 -2.92 15.57 15.86
N THR A 15 -4.05 16.27 15.87
CA THR A 15 -4.09 17.71 16.17
C THR A 15 -3.62 17.97 17.60
N ARG A 16 -3.16 19.19 17.87
CA ARG A 16 -2.74 19.59 19.22
C ARG A 16 -3.85 19.41 20.26
N GLU A 17 -5.09 19.74 19.91
CA GLU A 17 -6.25 19.55 20.77
C GLU A 17 -6.47 18.07 21.12
N LEU A 18 -6.35 17.17 20.15
CA LEU A 18 -6.49 15.73 20.39
C LEU A 18 -5.38 15.20 21.31
N GLN A 19 -4.15 15.71 21.16
CA GLN A 19 -3.03 15.39 22.05
C GLN A 19 -3.31 15.88 23.47
N ASP A 20 -3.72 17.14 23.65
CA ASP A 20 -4.02 17.72 24.97
C ASP A 20 -5.17 16.97 25.68
N LEU A 21 -6.20 16.56 24.94
CA LEU A 21 -7.31 15.73 25.47
C LEU A 21 -6.84 14.32 25.85
N THR A 22 -5.96 13.72 25.04
CA THR A 22 -5.37 12.40 25.32
C THR A 22 -4.53 12.46 26.60
N ASP A 23 -3.65 13.45 26.73
CA ASP A 23 -2.80 13.63 27.90
C ASP A 23 -3.65 13.93 29.16
N THR A 24 -4.72 14.71 29.03
CA THR A 24 -5.68 14.95 30.11
C THR A 24 -6.37 13.65 30.55
N ALA A 25 -6.75 12.78 29.62
CA ALA A 25 -7.37 11.49 29.93
C ALA A 25 -6.40 10.54 30.65
N ILE A 26 -5.12 10.54 30.24
CA ILE A 26 -4.05 9.78 30.89
C ILE A 26 -3.82 10.30 32.31
N ALA A 27 -3.66 11.62 32.48
CA ALA A 27 -3.49 12.24 33.80
C ALA A 27 -4.68 11.99 34.74
N ALA A 28 -5.89 11.80 34.19
CA ALA A 28 -7.08 11.42 34.95
C ALA A 28 -7.15 9.93 35.31
N GLY A 29 -6.17 9.11 34.91
CA GLY A 29 -6.07 7.68 35.25
C GLY A 29 -6.55 6.72 34.16
N SER A 30 -6.57 7.13 32.89
CA SER A 30 -6.90 6.22 31.79
C SER A 30 -5.71 5.34 31.41
N ASP A 31 -5.81 4.02 31.61
CA ASP A 31 -4.80 3.05 31.11
C ASP A 31 -4.90 2.77 29.59
N LEU A 32 -6.01 3.19 28.97
CA LEU A 32 -6.29 3.02 27.54
C LEU A 32 -7.05 4.23 27.02
N VAL A 33 -6.51 4.90 26.01
CA VAL A 33 -7.15 5.98 25.26
C VAL A 33 -7.31 5.57 23.80
N VAL A 34 -8.54 5.61 23.28
CA VAL A 34 -8.84 5.28 21.89
C VAL A 34 -9.36 6.53 21.19
N ASN A 35 -8.53 7.09 20.33
CA ASN A 35 -8.86 8.21 19.46
C ASN A 35 -9.46 7.68 18.14
N HIS A 36 -10.38 8.46 17.55
CA HIS A 36 -11.04 8.16 16.28
C HIS A 36 -11.61 9.45 15.67
N HIS A 37 -12.01 9.39 14.38
CA HIS A 37 -12.51 10.46 13.50
C HIS A 37 -11.72 10.59 12.19
N PRO A 38 -10.37 10.47 12.14
CA PRO A 38 -9.61 10.76 10.92
C PRO A 38 -9.87 9.84 9.72
N HIS A 39 -10.64 8.76 9.85
CA HIS A 39 -10.90 7.77 8.79
C HIS A 39 -9.65 7.06 8.21
N VAL A 40 -8.45 7.34 8.72
CA VAL A 40 -7.18 6.71 8.29
C VAL A 40 -6.50 6.06 9.48
N SER A 41 -5.74 4.99 9.24
CA SER A 41 -4.98 4.32 10.30
C SER A 41 -3.95 5.28 10.92
N GLY A 42 -3.96 5.34 12.25
CA GLY A 42 -2.97 6.02 13.08
C GLY A 42 -2.13 5.00 13.85
N GLY A 43 -1.02 5.47 14.40
CA GLY A 43 -0.12 4.65 15.18
C GLY A 43 -0.67 4.20 16.53
N LEU A 44 0.02 3.25 17.13
CA LEU A 44 -0.13 2.85 18.52
C LEU A 44 1.07 3.33 19.33
N GLU A 45 0.82 3.75 20.57
CA GLU A 45 1.85 4.30 21.45
C GLU A 45 1.61 3.88 22.89
N SER A 46 2.66 3.82 23.70
CA SER A 46 2.56 3.76 25.15
C SER A 46 3.20 4.98 25.78
N ARG A 47 2.40 5.71 26.57
CA ARG A 47 2.82 6.95 27.22
C ARG A 47 2.34 6.98 28.66
N ASP A 48 3.26 7.20 29.59
CA ASP A 48 2.97 7.25 31.03
C ASP A 48 2.18 6.05 31.56
N GLY A 49 2.44 4.86 31.00
CA GLY A 49 1.78 3.60 31.38
C GLY A 49 0.41 3.36 30.71
N ALA A 50 -0.09 4.32 29.92
CA ALA A 50 -1.32 4.19 29.16
C ALA A 50 -1.05 3.79 27.70
N LEU A 51 -1.87 2.90 27.17
CA LEU A 51 -1.89 2.60 25.74
C LEU A 51 -2.74 3.63 24.99
N ILE A 52 -2.22 4.18 23.91
CA ILE A 52 -2.91 5.12 23.03
C ILE A 52 -3.08 4.46 21.66
N ALA A 53 -4.31 4.48 21.15
CA ALA A 53 -4.60 4.22 19.74
C ALA A 53 -5.00 5.53 19.07
N TRP A 54 -4.18 6.07 18.17
CA TRP A 54 -4.42 7.39 17.57
C TRP A 54 -5.57 7.39 16.55
N SER A 55 -5.75 6.30 15.81
CA SER A 55 -6.91 6.05 14.96
C SER A 55 -6.87 4.61 14.46
N MET A 56 -8.00 3.91 14.45
CA MET A 56 -8.08 2.53 13.94
C MET A 56 -8.41 2.46 12.44
N GLY A 57 -8.58 3.61 11.79
CA GLY A 57 -9.01 3.72 10.40
C GLY A 57 -10.51 3.94 10.25
N ASN A 58 -11.05 3.40 9.18
CA ASN A 58 -12.37 3.72 8.65
C ASN A 58 -13.44 2.65 8.96
N LEU A 59 -13.03 1.42 9.31
CA LEU A 59 -13.86 0.23 9.58
C LEU A 59 -15.04 -0.03 8.62
N PHE A 60 -16.14 0.73 8.74
CA PHE A 60 -17.40 0.53 8.00
C PHE A 60 -17.92 1.80 7.29
N PHE A 61 -17.18 2.92 7.29
CA PHE A 61 -17.65 4.16 6.64
C PHE A 61 -17.40 4.16 5.12
N ASP A 62 -18.21 4.92 4.39
CA ASP A 62 -18.29 4.97 2.92
C ASP A 62 -17.32 5.98 2.29
N GLN A 63 -16.03 5.84 2.61
CA GLN A 63 -14.98 6.74 2.10
C GLN A 63 -14.28 6.17 0.86
N ASN A 64 -14.03 7.04 -0.13
CA ASN A 64 -13.45 6.69 -1.43
C ASN A 64 -12.02 7.23 -1.61
N LEU A 65 -11.23 7.20 -0.55
CA LEU A 65 -9.83 7.61 -0.57
C LEU A 65 -8.93 6.42 -0.30
N TRP A 66 -7.79 6.32 -0.98
CA TRP A 66 -6.90 5.16 -0.82
C TRP A 66 -6.47 4.95 0.64
N ALA A 67 -6.21 6.03 1.37
CA ALA A 67 -5.81 5.95 2.77
C ALA A 67 -6.91 5.38 3.68
N THR A 68 -8.19 5.51 3.31
CA THR A 68 -9.32 5.06 4.13
C THR A 68 -9.64 3.59 3.97
N TYR A 69 -9.07 2.90 2.98
CA TYR A 69 -9.23 1.45 2.84
C TYR A 69 -8.47 0.64 3.88
N ARG A 70 -7.43 1.22 4.47
CA ARG A 70 -6.61 0.55 5.47
C ARG A 70 -7.19 0.80 6.85
N SER A 71 -7.46 -0.27 7.58
CA SER A 71 -7.91 -0.20 8.97
C SER A 71 -7.27 -1.33 9.77
N PHE A 72 -7.48 -1.36 11.08
CA PHE A 72 -7.10 -2.50 11.89
C PHE A 72 -8.07 -2.70 13.05
N VAL A 73 -8.10 -3.93 13.57
CA VAL A 73 -8.83 -4.29 14.78
C VAL A 73 -7.84 -4.37 15.93
N LEU A 74 -8.01 -3.50 16.93
CA LEU A 74 -7.22 -3.52 18.15
C LEU A 74 -7.89 -4.42 19.21
N GLN A 75 -7.18 -5.45 19.64
CA GLN A 75 -7.64 -6.36 20.70
C GLN A 75 -6.77 -6.15 21.93
N VAL A 76 -7.39 -5.75 23.05
CA VAL A 76 -6.69 -5.37 24.29
C VAL A 76 -7.18 -6.23 25.45
N THR A 77 -6.26 -6.76 26.25
CA THR A 77 -6.57 -7.38 27.55
C THR A 77 -6.31 -6.39 28.67
N VAL A 78 -7.34 -6.07 29.45
CA VAL A 78 -7.27 -5.10 30.56
C VAL A 78 -7.57 -5.81 31.87
N THR A 79 -6.80 -5.50 32.92
CA THR A 79 -7.01 -5.98 34.29
C THR A 79 -7.02 -4.79 35.27
N PRO A 80 -7.28 -4.99 36.57
CA PRO A 80 -7.11 -3.93 37.57
C PRO A 80 -5.69 -3.32 37.63
N ASN A 81 -4.69 -4.01 37.06
CA ASN A 81 -3.31 -3.52 36.95
C ASN A 81 -3.04 -2.82 35.60
N GLY A 82 -4.09 -2.43 34.86
CA GLY A 82 -3.99 -1.77 33.56
C GLY A 82 -3.94 -2.75 32.37
N VAL A 83 -3.46 -2.25 31.23
CA VAL A 83 -3.32 -3.01 29.97
C VAL A 83 -2.24 -4.08 30.11
N GLN A 84 -2.61 -5.34 29.92
CA GLN A 84 -1.69 -6.48 30.02
C GLN A 84 -1.13 -6.89 28.65
N SER A 85 -1.92 -6.75 27.60
CA SER A 85 -1.53 -7.05 26.24
C SER A 85 -2.41 -6.32 25.24
N ALA A 86 -1.85 -6.03 24.07
CA ALA A 86 -2.62 -5.60 22.92
C ALA A 86 -2.05 -6.21 21.63
N ARG A 87 -2.93 -6.48 20.66
CA ARG A 87 -2.58 -6.89 19.30
C ARG A 87 -3.43 -6.14 18.29
N ALA A 88 -2.84 -5.73 17.18
CA ALA A 88 -3.53 -5.04 16.10
C ALA A 88 -3.51 -5.89 14.83
N GLU A 89 -4.70 -6.31 14.42
CA GLU A 89 -4.90 -7.12 13.21
C GLU A 89 -5.28 -6.20 12.05
N PRO A 90 -4.47 -6.09 11.00
CA PRO A 90 -4.83 -5.26 9.85
C PRO A 90 -6.04 -5.84 9.12
N ILE A 91 -6.85 -4.94 8.57
CA ILE A 91 -7.98 -5.24 7.71
C ILE A 91 -7.98 -4.29 6.51
N LEU A 92 -8.59 -4.73 5.42
CA LEU A 92 -8.83 -3.89 4.26
C LEU A 92 -10.33 -3.66 4.11
N ILE A 93 -10.74 -2.46 3.72
CA ILE A 93 -12.13 -2.15 3.40
C ILE A 93 -12.28 -2.20 1.90
N GLU A 94 -13.11 -3.13 1.47
CA GLU A 94 -13.40 -3.41 0.08
C GLU A 94 -14.92 -3.30 -0.12
N GLY A 95 -15.36 -2.45 -1.04
CA GLY A 95 -16.80 -2.21 -1.25
C GLY A 95 -17.56 -1.80 0.02
N TYR A 96 -16.90 -1.03 0.91
CA TYR A 96 -17.42 -0.63 2.23
C TYR A 96 -17.61 -1.78 3.23
N THR A 97 -17.04 -2.94 2.94
CA THR A 97 -17.04 -4.12 3.81
C THR A 97 -15.64 -4.35 4.37
N PRO A 98 -15.48 -4.42 5.71
CA PRO A 98 -14.21 -4.80 6.31
C PRO A 98 -13.90 -6.27 6.00
N ARG A 99 -12.74 -6.52 5.42
CA ARG A 99 -12.18 -7.82 5.10
C ARG A 99 -10.96 -8.09 5.95
N GLY A 100 -10.86 -9.32 6.47
CA GLY A 100 -9.57 -9.83 6.90
C GLY A 100 -8.63 -9.89 5.70
N VAL A 101 -7.34 -9.67 5.91
CA VAL A 101 -6.31 -9.84 4.88
C VAL A 101 -5.37 -10.97 5.27
N THR A 102 -4.64 -11.53 4.32
CA THR A 102 -3.63 -12.59 4.52
C THR A 102 -2.37 -12.33 3.68
N GLY A 103 -1.36 -13.19 3.84
CA GLY A 103 -0.19 -13.22 2.97
C GLY A 103 0.62 -11.92 2.91
N PRO A 104 1.24 -11.61 1.75
CA PRO A 104 2.02 -10.39 1.53
C PRO A 104 1.26 -9.09 1.84
N LEU A 105 -0.03 -9.00 1.53
CA LEU A 105 -0.83 -7.81 1.85
C LEU A 105 -0.95 -7.61 3.37
N ARG A 106 -1.26 -8.68 4.13
CA ARG A 106 -1.31 -8.60 5.59
C ARG A 106 0.02 -8.14 6.17
N ASN A 107 1.12 -8.71 5.70
CA ASN A 107 2.47 -8.29 6.10
C ASN A 107 2.68 -6.80 5.84
N ARG A 108 2.41 -6.33 4.61
CA ARG A 108 2.52 -4.91 4.25
C ARG A 108 1.74 -4.01 5.21
N LEU A 109 0.47 -4.30 5.45
CA LEU A 109 -0.37 -3.46 6.32
C LEU A 109 0.11 -3.50 7.78
N THR A 110 0.59 -4.64 8.28
CA THR A 110 1.22 -4.75 9.60
C THR A 110 2.48 -3.87 9.67
N TRP A 111 3.34 -3.88 8.65
CA TRP A 111 4.55 -3.04 8.60
C TRP A 111 4.22 -1.55 8.54
N GLU A 112 3.23 -1.14 7.74
CA GLU A 112 2.78 0.25 7.68
C GLU A 112 2.30 0.71 9.07
N LEU A 113 1.52 -0.11 9.77
CA LEU A 113 1.04 0.21 11.12
C LEU A 113 2.19 0.27 12.14
N ALA A 114 3.14 -0.65 12.07
CA ALA A 114 4.35 -0.62 12.92
C ALA A 114 5.20 0.64 12.66
N GLY A 115 5.21 1.14 11.42
CA GLY A 115 5.88 2.39 11.07
C GLY A 115 5.19 3.65 11.58
N LEU A 116 3.89 3.59 11.84
CA LEU A 116 3.15 4.65 12.51
C LEU A 116 3.23 4.57 14.04
N SER A 117 3.62 3.41 14.58
CA SER A 117 3.63 3.12 16.01
C SER A 117 5.00 3.37 16.64
N ASP A 118 5.01 3.60 17.95
CA ASP A 118 6.24 3.82 18.71
C ASP A 118 7.01 2.50 18.97
N ASN A 119 8.03 2.57 19.83
CA ASN A 119 8.86 1.43 20.19
C ASN A 119 8.22 0.48 21.22
N SER A 120 7.07 0.84 21.79
CA SER A 120 6.32 -0.04 22.69
C SER A 120 5.51 -1.10 21.93
N PHE A 121 5.47 -1.01 20.60
CA PHE A 121 4.88 -2.00 19.71
C PHE A 121 5.94 -2.60 18.79
N ALA A 122 5.87 -3.91 18.61
CA ALA A 122 6.73 -4.65 17.71
C ALA A 122 5.95 -5.75 17.00
N ILE A 123 6.44 -6.13 15.83
CA ILE A 123 5.82 -7.19 15.04
C ILE A 123 6.20 -8.52 15.66
N ALA A 124 5.18 -9.32 15.95
CA ALA A 124 5.31 -10.62 16.57
C ALA A 124 4.63 -11.65 15.67
N GLY A 125 5.45 -12.38 14.91
CA GLY A 125 4.94 -13.21 13.82
C GLY A 125 4.42 -12.34 12.70
N ASP A 126 3.11 -12.21 12.59
CA ASP A 126 2.45 -11.55 11.48
C ASP A 126 1.54 -10.37 11.95
N THR A 127 1.40 -10.15 13.26
CA THR A 127 0.58 -9.09 13.88
C THR A 127 1.46 -8.04 14.57
N LEU A 128 0.91 -6.86 14.84
CA LEU A 128 1.57 -5.84 15.66
C LEU A 128 1.15 -6.00 17.12
N ALA A 129 2.10 -6.26 18.02
CA ALA A 129 1.83 -6.57 19.41
C ALA A 129 2.47 -5.55 20.38
N TYR A 130 1.78 -5.30 21.50
CA TYR A 130 2.31 -4.48 22.59
C TYR A 130 3.44 -5.22 23.30
N GLN A 131 4.64 -4.64 23.23
CA GLN A 131 5.90 -5.18 23.72
C GLN A 131 6.75 -4.05 24.36
N PRO A 132 6.29 -3.43 25.47
CA PRO A 132 6.90 -2.22 26.04
C PRO A 132 8.32 -2.41 26.58
N ASN A 133 8.74 -3.66 26.80
CA ASN A 133 10.02 -4.01 27.43
C ASN A 133 10.94 -4.81 26.48
N VAL A 134 10.64 -4.84 25.17
CA VAL A 134 11.49 -5.57 24.22
C VAL A 134 12.73 -4.76 23.90
N GLU A 135 13.88 -5.40 24.09
CA GLU A 135 15.18 -4.82 23.77
C GLU A 135 15.30 -4.69 22.25
N GLN A 136 15.71 -3.51 21.79
CA GLN A 136 15.85 -3.25 20.37
C GLN A 136 17.05 -3.98 19.80
N THR A 137 16.82 -4.74 18.73
CA THR A 137 17.91 -5.34 17.98
C THR A 137 18.76 -4.25 17.34
N PRO A 138 20.10 -4.28 17.49
CA PRO A 138 20.96 -3.31 16.84
C PRO A 138 20.83 -3.42 15.32
N PRO A 139 20.97 -2.31 14.57
CA PRO A 139 20.92 -2.36 13.12
C PRO A 139 22.06 -3.21 12.52
N GLU A 140 21.74 -3.97 11.49
CA GLU A 140 22.65 -4.81 10.70
C GLU A 140 22.91 -4.18 9.33
N HIS A 141 24.08 -4.45 8.75
CA HIS A 141 24.41 -3.98 7.41
C HIS A 141 23.82 -4.92 6.35
N LEU A 142 23.11 -4.35 5.39
CA LEU A 142 22.63 -5.03 4.19
C LEU A 142 23.26 -4.38 2.96
N THR A 143 23.84 -5.21 2.11
CA THR A 143 24.37 -4.78 0.82
C THR A 143 23.31 -4.98 -0.27
N LEU A 144 23.11 -3.97 -1.09
CA LEU A 144 22.15 -3.97 -2.18
C LEU A 144 22.75 -4.62 -3.44
N ASP A 145 21.95 -5.44 -4.11
CA ASP A 145 22.28 -6.01 -5.43
C ASP A 145 22.21 -4.99 -6.57
N GLY A 146 21.72 -3.77 -6.27
CA GLY A 146 21.45 -2.70 -7.22
C GLY A 146 20.00 -2.70 -7.71
N GLY A 147 19.66 -1.71 -8.55
CA GLY A 147 18.30 -1.59 -9.08
C GLY A 147 17.27 -1.26 -7.99
N ILE A 148 16.01 -1.61 -8.22
CA ILE A 148 14.91 -1.47 -7.26
C ILE A 148 14.74 -2.78 -6.51
N GLN A 149 14.87 -2.72 -5.19
CA GLN A 149 14.57 -3.83 -4.29
C GLN A 149 13.38 -3.49 -3.39
N ARG A 150 12.61 -4.51 -3.03
CA ARG A 150 11.41 -4.41 -2.21
C ARG A 150 11.64 -5.12 -0.88
N ARG A 151 11.11 -4.53 0.18
CA ARG A 151 11.17 -5.10 1.52
C ARG A 151 10.38 -6.41 1.55
N VAL A 152 11.04 -7.45 2.04
CA VAL A 152 10.38 -8.67 2.51
C VAL A 152 10.27 -8.65 4.03
N ARG A 153 11.33 -8.21 4.73
CA ARG A 153 11.39 -8.15 6.19
C ARG A 153 12.41 -7.14 6.70
N GLY A 154 12.15 -6.56 7.88
CA GLY A 154 12.98 -5.53 8.50
C GLY A 154 12.72 -4.13 7.90
N TRP A 155 13.41 -3.09 8.38
CA TRP A 155 13.29 -1.74 7.80
C TRP A 155 14.61 -1.00 7.80
N VAL A 156 14.73 0.03 6.97
CA VAL A 156 15.93 0.86 6.87
C VAL A 156 16.03 1.77 8.09
N ALA A 157 17.12 1.66 8.84
CA ALA A 157 17.45 2.56 9.94
C ALA A 157 18.08 3.86 9.42
N ASP A 158 19.11 3.71 8.61
CA ASP A 158 19.84 4.79 7.94
C ASP A 158 20.67 4.23 6.76
N SER A 159 21.22 5.13 5.95
CA SER A 159 22.26 4.81 4.97
C SER A 159 23.20 6.00 4.80
N ASP A 160 24.50 5.72 4.71
CA ASP A 160 25.55 6.67 4.33
C ASP A 160 25.86 6.63 2.83
N ASP A 161 25.37 5.61 2.11
CA ASP A 161 25.56 5.42 0.68
C ASP A 161 24.43 6.10 -0.13
N PRO A 162 24.64 6.41 -1.41
CA PRO A 162 23.64 7.09 -2.24
C PRO A 162 22.51 6.13 -2.64
N VAL A 163 21.58 5.92 -1.72
CA VAL A 163 20.35 5.15 -1.92
C VAL A 163 19.14 6.07 -1.88
N GLN A 164 18.06 5.66 -2.51
CA GLN A 164 16.78 6.36 -2.44
C GLN A 164 15.71 5.41 -1.94
N LEU A 165 15.01 5.83 -0.89
CA LEU A 165 13.91 5.09 -0.29
C LEU A 165 12.61 5.42 -1.01
N GLY A 166 11.65 4.50 -1.00
CA GLY A 166 10.36 4.71 -1.65
C GLY A 166 9.23 3.95 -0.98
N ARG A 167 8.01 4.26 -1.43
CA ARG A 167 6.76 3.65 -0.98
C ARG A 167 5.97 3.12 -2.17
N GLU A 168 5.69 1.82 -2.16
CA GLU A 168 4.70 1.22 -3.08
C GLU A 168 3.31 1.81 -2.80
N ARG A 169 2.65 2.23 -3.88
CA ARG A 169 1.32 2.84 -3.80
C ARG A 169 0.21 1.84 -4.14
N PHE A 170 0.48 0.87 -5.02
CA PHE A 170 -0.45 -0.20 -5.35
C PHE A 170 -0.31 -1.36 -4.37
N ILE A 171 -1.13 -1.33 -3.31
CA ILE A 171 -1.07 -2.37 -2.27
C ILE A 171 -1.63 -3.73 -2.72
N THR A 172 -2.43 -3.75 -3.78
CA THR A 172 -3.05 -4.94 -4.40
C THR A 172 -2.63 -5.07 -5.86
N GLY A 173 -1.43 -4.62 -6.21
CA GLY A 173 -0.92 -4.63 -7.59
C GLY A 173 -0.43 -5.99 -8.09
N SER A 174 -0.26 -6.99 -7.22
CA SER A 174 -0.03 -8.40 -7.62
C SER A 174 -1.31 -9.08 -8.10
N PHE A 175 -2.48 -8.54 -7.76
CA PHE A 175 -3.80 -9.14 -8.06
C PHE A 175 -3.99 -10.54 -7.48
N ASP A 176 -3.20 -10.91 -6.48
CA ASP A 176 -3.44 -12.10 -5.68
C ASP A 176 -4.70 -11.94 -4.83
N ASP A 177 -5.35 -13.08 -4.58
CA ASP A 177 -6.43 -13.20 -3.62
C ASP A 177 -5.84 -13.15 -2.19
N HIS A 178 -6.05 -12.02 -1.52
CA HIS A 178 -5.44 -11.72 -0.23
C HIS A 178 -6.45 -11.29 0.82
N ASP A 179 -7.63 -10.86 0.43
CA ASP A 179 -8.75 -10.63 1.32
C ASP A 179 -9.52 -11.92 1.60
N VAL A 180 -10.22 -11.95 2.74
CA VAL A 180 -10.93 -13.15 3.19
C VAL A 180 -12.39 -13.02 2.79
N ASP A 181 -12.72 -13.51 1.60
CA ASP A 181 -14.10 -13.69 1.16
C ASP A 181 -14.33 -14.92 0.27
N SER A 182 -15.31 -14.88 -0.65
CA SER A 182 -15.63 -16.00 -1.55
C SER A 182 -15.25 -15.74 -3.00
N ASP A 183 -14.92 -14.50 -3.33
CA ASP A 183 -14.46 -14.10 -4.66
C ASP A 183 -12.94 -14.33 -4.69
N ALA A 184 -12.37 -14.55 -5.88
CA ALA A 184 -10.94 -14.79 -6.01
C ALA A 184 -10.42 -14.08 -7.25
N TYR A 185 -9.27 -13.40 -7.10
CA TYR A 185 -8.59 -12.67 -8.17
C TYR A 185 -9.50 -11.64 -8.87
N GLU A 186 -10.42 -11.02 -8.13
CA GLU A 186 -11.31 -9.97 -8.64
C GLU A 186 -10.61 -8.63 -8.86
N GLY A 187 -9.36 -8.51 -8.40
CA GLY A 187 -8.57 -7.29 -8.51
C GLY A 187 -8.99 -6.28 -7.45
N THR A 188 -8.93 -6.65 -6.18
CA THR A 188 -9.24 -5.81 -5.02
C THR A 188 -8.69 -4.38 -5.17
N LEU A 189 -9.53 -3.36 -5.03
CA LEU A 189 -9.23 -1.92 -5.26
C LEU A 189 -8.97 -1.49 -6.71
N TRP A 190 -9.13 -2.39 -7.68
CA TRP A 190 -9.11 -2.10 -9.11
C TRP A 190 -10.50 -2.24 -9.71
N ARG A 191 -10.78 -1.46 -10.75
CA ARG A 191 -12.06 -1.47 -11.45
C ARG A 191 -11.86 -1.74 -12.92
N TYR A 192 -12.68 -2.66 -13.40
CA TYR A 192 -12.88 -2.87 -14.81
C TYR A 192 -13.83 -1.83 -15.41
N GLY A 193 -13.66 -1.56 -16.71
CA GLY A 193 -14.70 -0.94 -17.51
C GLY A 193 -15.97 -1.82 -17.61
N ARG A 194 -17.01 -1.29 -18.27
CA ARG A 194 -18.37 -1.88 -18.30
C ARG A 194 -18.49 -3.31 -18.86
N GLU A 195 -17.45 -3.87 -19.47
CA GLU A 195 -17.52 -5.08 -20.30
C GLU A 195 -16.46 -6.14 -19.97
N THR A 196 -15.75 -5.99 -18.85
CA THR A 196 -14.68 -6.91 -18.43
C THR A 196 -14.88 -7.33 -16.98
N ARG A 197 -14.41 -8.54 -16.64
CA ARG A 197 -14.48 -9.12 -15.29
C ARG A 197 -13.16 -9.83 -14.97
N GLY A 198 -12.89 -10.00 -13.68
CA GLY A 198 -11.76 -10.76 -13.16
C GLY A 198 -11.73 -12.21 -13.65
N SER A 199 -10.61 -12.88 -13.40
CA SER A 199 -10.41 -14.29 -13.74
C SER A 199 -10.62 -15.14 -12.49
N ASP A 200 -11.49 -16.15 -12.52
CA ASP A 200 -11.63 -17.08 -11.38
C ASP A 200 -10.44 -18.07 -11.24
N GLN A 201 -9.33 -17.81 -11.94
CA GLN A 201 -8.13 -18.64 -11.99
C GLN A 201 -6.89 -17.76 -11.90
N PRO A 202 -5.80 -18.25 -11.28
CA PRO A 202 -4.52 -17.56 -11.29
C PRO A 202 -3.99 -17.52 -12.73
N ILE A 203 -3.69 -16.32 -13.21
CA ILE A 203 -3.19 -16.08 -14.56
C ILE A 203 -1.89 -15.29 -14.57
N GLY A 204 -1.30 -15.03 -13.40
CA GLY A 204 -0.03 -14.32 -13.21
C GLY A 204 1.17 -15.05 -13.80
N GLN A 205 2.31 -14.38 -13.79
CA GLN A 205 3.54 -14.82 -14.44
C GLN A 205 4.11 -16.11 -13.84
N ASP A 206 4.03 -16.24 -12.53
CA ASP A 206 4.52 -17.39 -11.74
C ASP A 206 3.38 -18.31 -11.28
N GLY A 207 2.18 -18.16 -11.85
CA GLY A 207 0.98 -18.88 -11.42
C GLY A 207 0.31 -18.28 -10.18
N SER A 208 0.67 -17.04 -9.82
CA SER A 208 -0.04 -16.18 -8.88
C SER A 208 -1.29 -15.55 -9.50
N GLY A 209 -1.93 -14.68 -8.73
CA GLY A 209 -2.97 -13.79 -9.21
C GLY A 209 -2.53 -12.93 -10.39
N GLY A 210 -3.51 -12.38 -11.07
CA GLY A 210 -3.27 -11.58 -12.26
C GLY A 210 -4.59 -11.13 -12.84
N ILE A 211 -4.52 -10.15 -13.73
CA ILE A 211 -5.72 -9.52 -14.26
C ILE A 211 -5.69 -9.50 -15.78
N GLU A 212 -6.83 -9.73 -16.42
CA GLU A 212 -6.91 -9.80 -17.88
C GLU A 212 -7.93 -8.82 -18.45
N LEU A 213 -7.52 -8.11 -19.50
CA LEU A 213 -8.39 -7.39 -20.41
C LEU A 213 -8.69 -8.26 -21.61
N VAL A 214 -9.96 -8.37 -21.98
CA VAL A 214 -10.42 -9.20 -23.11
C VAL A 214 -11.29 -8.37 -24.05
N ARG A 215 -11.03 -8.49 -25.35
CA ARG A 215 -11.87 -7.93 -26.41
C ARG A 215 -12.13 -8.94 -27.51
N VAL A 216 -13.39 -9.05 -27.93
CA VAL A 216 -13.84 -9.88 -29.05
C VAL A 216 -14.17 -9.01 -30.25
N ARG A 217 -14.23 -9.60 -31.44
CA ARG A 217 -14.49 -8.89 -32.71
C ARG A 217 -15.73 -7.98 -32.70
N ALA A 218 -16.75 -8.32 -31.91
CA ALA A 218 -17.98 -7.52 -31.80
C ALA A 218 -17.84 -6.29 -30.89
N ASN A 219 -16.77 -6.16 -30.10
CA ASN A 219 -16.57 -4.97 -29.28
C ASN A 219 -16.13 -3.79 -30.14
N GLU A 220 -16.78 -2.65 -29.95
CA GLU A 220 -16.41 -1.38 -30.62
C GLU A 220 -15.66 -0.42 -29.69
N ASN A 221 -15.66 -0.70 -28.38
CA ASN A 221 -15.02 0.12 -27.35
C ASN A 221 -13.79 -0.58 -26.75
N ARG A 222 -12.81 0.22 -26.32
CA ARG A 222 -11.63 -0.26 -25.58
C ARG A 222 -12.00 -0.85 -24.21
N ALA A 223 -11.28 -1.86 -23.76
CA ALA A 223 -11.32 -2.33 -22.38
C ALA A 223 -10.52 -1.37 -21.51
N LEU A 224 -10.85 -1.31 -20.22
CA LEU A 224 -10.17 -0.46 -19.26
C LEU A 224 -10.00 -1.23 -17.95
N LEU A 225 -8.83 -1.07 -17.35
CA LEU A 225 -8.58 -1.32 -15.93
C LEU A 225 -7.97 -0.05 -15.33
N SER A 226 -8.39 0.31 -14.11
CA SER A 226 -7.76 1.38 -13.32
C SER A 226 -7.88 1.07 -11.82
N PRO A 227 -7.10 1.73 -10.96
CA PRO A 227 -7.49 1.99 -9.58
C PRO A 227 -8.96 2.41 -9.43
N TRP A 228 -9.59 2.05 -8.31
CA TRP A 228 -10.95 2.52 -7.99
C TRP A 228 -11.02 4.04 -7.86
N ASN A 229 -10.00 4.61 -7.23
CA ASN A 229 -9.88 6.04 -6.95
C ASN A 229 -8.47 6.51 -7.28
N ARG A 230 -8.30 7.83 -7.40
CA ARG A 230 -7.00 8.44 -7.66
C ARG A 230 -6.12 8.30 -6.42
N LEU A 231 -4.83 8.06 -6.63
CA LEU A 231 -3.88 7.92 -5.54
C LEU A 231 -3.34 9.31 -5.16
N PRO A 232 -3.38 9.71 -3.88
CA PRO A 232 -2.73 10.93 -3.44
C PRO A 232 -1.21 10.77 -3.54
N VAL A 233 -0.55 11.84 -3.99
CA VAL A 233 0.89 11.91 -4.21
C VAL A 233 1.47 13.20 -3.62
N SER A 234 2.70 13.09 -3.13
CA SER A 234 3.39 14.13 -2.37
C SER A 234 4.82 14.39 -2.84
N ASN A 235 5.49 13.39 -3.40
CA ASN A 235 6.88 13.50 -3.85
C ASN A 235 6.97 13.75 -5.36
N GLU A 236 8.18 13.98 -5.84
CA GLU A 236 8.43 14.41 -7.23
C GLU A 236 8.65 13.25 -8.19
N GLU A 237 9.31 12.18 -7.74
CA GLU A 237 9.76 11.08 -8.59
C GLU A 237 8.97 9.79 -8.35
N PHE A 238 8.62 9.10 -9.44
CA PHE A 238 7.92 7.83 -9.39
C PHE A 238 8.47 6.84 -10.40
N THR A 239 8.38 5.56 -10.08
CA THR A 239 8.57 4.47 -11.06
C THR A 239 7.27 3.68 -11.18
N LEU A 240 6.68 3.66 -12.37
CA LEU A 240 5.55 2.79 -12.71
C LEU A 240 6.07 1.60 -13.50
N SER A 241 5.86 0.40 -12.99
CA SER A 241 6.36 -0.84 -13.59
C SER A 241 5.35 -1.97 -13.48
N GLY A 242 5.58 -3.05 -14.23
CA GLY A 242 4.80 -4.26 -14.11
C GLY A 242 5.14 -5.26 -15.20
N THR A 243 4.45 -6.40 -15.16
CA THR A 243 4.59 -7.47 -16.15
C THR A 243 3.29 -7.65 -16.92
N TYR A 244 3.41 -8.00 -18.19
CA TYR A 244 2.26 -8.15 -19.06
C TYR A 244 2.52 -9.18 -20.17
N ARG A 245 1.44 -9.72 -20.74
CA ARG A 245 1.48 -10.53 -21.94
C ARG A 245 0.26 -10.29 -22.82
N THR A 246 0.43 -10.42 -24.13
CA THR A 246 -0.66 -10.29 -25.12
C THR A 246 -0.73 -11.54 -25.99
N ASN A 247 -1.93 -11.99 -26.36
CA ASN A 247 -2.06 -13.23 -27.17
C ASN A 247 -1.87 -13.05 -28.68
N ALA A 248 -1.92 -11.83 -29.18
CA ALA A 248 -1.83 -11.46 -30.59
C ALA A 248 -1.47 -9.98 -30.74
N ASP A 249 -1.18 -9.57 -31.98
CA ASP A 249 -1.05 -8.16 -32.35
C ASP A 249 -2.32 -7.40 -31.99
N GLY A 250 -2.13 -6.26 -31.31
CA GLY A 250 -3.22 -5.45 -30.82
C GLY A 250 -2.70 -4.24 -30.08
N GLU A 251 -3.55 -3.23 -29.98
CA GLU A 251 -3.16 -1.98 -29.33
C GLU A 251 -3.44 -2.05 -27.83
N LEU A 252 -2.36 -2.18 -27.06
CA LEU A 252 -2.34 -2.09 -25.61
C LEU A 252 -1.67 -0.78 -25.20
N ARG A 253 -2.34 0.02 -24.36
CA ARG A 253 -1.84 1.32 -23.94
C ARG A 253 -1.94 1.51 -22.44
N LEU A 254 -0.94 2.17 -21.89
CA LEU A 254 -0.92 2.65 -20.53
C LEU A 254 -1.10 4.17 -20.55
N LEU A 255 -2.03 4.69 -19.77
CA LEU A 255 -2.23 6.13 -19.60
C LEU A 255 -1.98 6.50 -18.14
N VAL A 256 -1.02 7.40 -17.91
CA VAL A 256 -0.83 8.08 -16.63
C VAL A 256 -1.53 9.42 -16.70
N SER A 257 -2.36 9.73 -15.71
CA SER A 257 -3.08 11.01 -15.62
C SER A 257 -2.85 11.68 -14.27
N TRP A 258 -2.66 12.99 -14.30
CA TRP A 258 -2.41 13.83 -13.13
C TRP A 258 -3.59 14.77 -12.87
N TYR A 259 -3.87 14.99 -11.59
CA TYR A 259 -5.02 15.73 -11.11
C TYR A 259 -4.66 16.61 -9.92
N ASP A 260 -5.37 17.70 -9.75
CA ASP A 260 -5.26 18.66 -8.64
C ASP A 260 -6.28 18.36 -7.51
N ASP A 261 -7.20 17.43 -7.74
CA ASP A 261 -8.20 16.97 -6.78
C ASP A 261 -8.55 15.47 -7.00
N THR A 262 -9.35 14.93 -6.09
CA THR A 262 -9.95 13.60 -6.09
C THR A 262 -11.00 13.39 -7.19
N SER A 263 -11.55 14.47 -7.77
CA SER A 263 -12.55 14.42 -8.85
C SER A 263 -12.28 15.47 -9.96
N GLY A 264 -13.04 15.46 -11.06
CA GLY A 264 -12.82 16.40 -12.18
C GLY A 264 -11.97 15.83 -13.33
N SER A 265 -11.54 16.69 -14.26
CA SER A 265 -10.71 16.27 -15.40
C SER A 265 -9.23 16.24 -15.02
N SER A 266 -8.44 15.37 -15.66
CA SER A 266 -6.98 15.48 -15.57
C SER A 266 -6.52 16.74 -16.29
N PHE A 267 -5.52 17.41 -15.74
CA PHE A 267 -4.91 18.57 -16.39
C PHE A 267 -3.68 18.19 -17.23
N GLN A 268 -3.09 17.03 -16.97
CA GLN A 268 -1.98 16.47 -17.72
C GLN A 268 -2.09 14.95 -17.79
N SER A 269 -1.72 14.36 -18.93
CA SER A 269 -1.66 12.92 -19.10
C SER A 269 -0.60 12.50 -20.09
N GLN A 270 -0.06 11.30 -19.91
CA GLN A 270 0.92 10.69 -20.81
C GLN A 270 0.43 9.29 -21.18
N GLU A 271 0.41 9.00 -22.48
CA GLU A 271 0.02 7.71 -23.02
C GLU A 271 1.23 7.00 -23.60
N THR A 272 1.40 5.73 -23.25
CA THR A 272 2.51 4.87 -23.68
C THR A 272 1.94 3.59 -24.28
N SER A 273 2.32 3.26 -25.51
CA SER A 273 1.99 1.98 -26.13
C SER A 273 2.91 0.87 -25.61
N LEU A 274 2.32 -0.27 -25.26
CA LEU A 274 3.06 -1.48 -24.92
C LEU A 274 3.14 -2.38 -26.16
N ALA A 275 4.30 -3.01 -26.36
CA ALA A 275 4.54 -3.87 -27.52
C ALA A 275 3.80 -5.21 -27.38
N THR A 276 3.44 -5.82 -28.50
CA THR A 276 2.93 -7.20 -28.50
C THR A 276 4.02 -8.17 -28.04
N THR A 277 3.63 -9.15 -27.22
CA THR A 277 4.55 -10.13 -26.61
C THR A 277 4.34 -11.57 -27.10
N GLU A 278 3.40 -11.80 -28.02
CA GLU A 278 3.10 -13.12 -28.61
C GLU A 278 2.89 -14.28 -27.61
N ARG A 279 2.27 -13.98 -26.45
CA ARG A 279 1.98 -14.84 -25.27
C ARG A 279 3.11 -15.00 -24.27
N GLU A 280 4.30 -14.47 -24.55
CA GLU A 280 5.37 -14.43 -23.57
C GLU A 280 5.17 -13.27 -22.59
N TRP A 281 5.66 -13.42 -21.36
CA TRP A 281 5.66 -12.34 -20.39
C TRP A 281 6.78 -11.34 -20.69
N ALA A 282 6.45 -10.06 -20.67
CA ALA A 282 7.38 -8.96 -20.80
C ALA A 282 7.23 -7.99 -19.63
N ASN A 283 8.28 -7.24 -19.35
CA ASN A 283 8.30 -6.20 -18.33
C ASN A 283 8.14 -4.83 -18.99
N PHE A 284 7.54 -3.88 -18.28
CA PHE A 284 7.64 -2.46 -18.60
C PHE A 284 8.05 -1.67 -17.36
N SER A 285 8.69 -0.52 -17.58
CA SER A 285 9.06 0.42 -16.53
C SER A 285 9.06 1.83 -17.12
N LEU A 286 8.45 2.77 -16.40
CA LEU A 286 8.35 4.17 -16.76
C LEU A 286 8.76 5.01 -15.54
N GLU A 287 9.77 5.85 -15.72
CA GLU A 287 10.07 6.91 -14.76
C GLU A 287 9.12 8.07 -15.03
N LEU A 288 8.51 8.59 -13.96
CA LEU A 288 7.53 9.66 -14.01
C LEU A 288 7.95 10.78 -13.07
N GLU A 289 7.73 12.01 -13.51
CA GLU A 289 7.88 13.21 -12.69
C GLU A 289 6.51 13.82 -12.44
N ARG A 290 6.23 14.15 -11.18
CA ARG A 290 4.98 14.78 -10.77
C ARG A 290 4.95 16.25 -11.22
N PRO A 291 3.92 16.68 -11.97
CA PRO A 291 3.69 18.10 -12.23
C PRO A 291 3.47 18.87 -10.92
N VAL A 292 3.94 20.13 -10.85
CA VAL A 292 3.88 20.96 -9.62
C VAL A 292 2.49 21.03 -8.98
N ASP A 293 1.43 21.13 -9.79
CA ASP A 293 0.06 21.26 -9.30
C ASP A 293 -0.64 19.90 -9.05
N ALA A 294 0.05 18.78 -9.28
CA ALA A 294 -0.55 17.47 -9.10
C ALA A 294 -0.60 17.08 -7.62
N THR A 295 -1.80 16.81 -7.13
CA THR A 295 -2.05 16.23 -5.81
C THR A 295 -2.40 14.75 -5.91
N HIS A 296 -2.83 14.29 -7.10
CA HIS A 296 -3.23 12.91 -7.35
C HIS A 296 -2.76 12.38 -8.71
N ILE A 297 -2.60 11.06 -8.79
CA ILE A 297 -2.30 10.29 -9.99
C ILE A 297 -3.35 9.19 -10.20
N ASP A 298 -3.64 8.87 -11.46
CA ASP A 298 -4.39 7.68 -11.84
C ASP A 298 -3.69 6.98 -13.02
N VAL A 299 -3.81 5.67 -13.08
CA VAL A 299 -3.17 4.82 -14.09
C VAL A 299 -4.25 3.96 -14.75
N PHE A 300 -4.31 4.03 -16.07
CA PHE A 300 -5.26 3.26 -16.86
C PHE A 300 -4.54 2.31 -17.80
N LEU A 301 -5.02 1.07 -17.85
CA LEU A 301 -4.64 0.10 -18.86
C LEU A 301 -5.77 -0.02 -19.87
N PHE A 302 -5.47 0.17 -21.14
CA PHE A 302 -6.43 0.11 -22.24
C PHE A 302 -6.07 -1.00 -23.22
N LEU A 303 -7.07 -1.80 -23.58
CA LEU A 303 -6.98 -2.75 -24.68
C LEU A 303 -8.01 -2.38 -25.75
N SER A 304 -7.55 -1.99 -26.93
CA SER A 304 -8.43 -1.63 -28.03
C SER A 304 -9.18 -2.86 -28.59
N PRO A 305 -10.28 -2.66 -29.34
CA PRO A 305 -10.92 -3.73 -30.09
C PRO A 305 -9.92 -4.51 -30.95
N PRO A 306 -10.11 -5.84 -31.14
CA PRO A 306 -9.23 -6.62 -31.97
C PRO A 306 -9.30 -6.19 -33.44
N ASP A 307 -8.14 -6.08 -34.07
CA ASP A 307 -8.01 -6.01 -35.53
C ASP A 307 -7.39 -7.31 -36.03
N GLY A 308 -8.01 -7.97 -37.01
CA GLY A 308 -7.50 -9.22 -37.57
C GLY A 308 -7.63 -10.50 -36.72
N VAL A 309 -8.02 -10.42 -35.44
CA VAL A 309 -8.24 -11.61 -34.56
C VAL A 309 -9.66 -11.71 -34.01
N ASN A 310 -10.09 -12.91 -33.60
CA ASN A 310 -11.42 -13.11 -33.01
C ASN A 310 -11.50 -12.65 -31.55
N ILE A 311 -10.42 -12.87 -30.79
CA ILE A 311 -10.29 -12.55 -29.37
C ILE A 311 -8.88 -12.01 -29.15
N LEU A 312 -8.78 -10.79 -28.67
CA LEU A 312 -7.56 -10.16 -28.18
C LEU A 312 -7.59 -10.15 -26.65
N ARG A 313 -6.46 -10.52 -26.04
CA ARG A 313 -6.27 -10.63 -24.59
C ARG A 313 -4.98 -9.95 -24.20
N ALA A 314 -5.01 -9.22 -23.10
CA ALA A 314 -3.83 -8.69 -22.43
C ALA A 314 -3.94 -9.03 -20.94
N ALA A 315 -3.02 -9.85 -20.44
CA ALA A 315 -2.90 -10.15 -19.03
C ALA A 315 -1.79 -9.30 -18.41
N PHE A 316 -1.99 -8.93 -17.15
CA PHE A 316 -1.07 -8.13 -16.34
C PHE A 316 -0.88 -8.78 -14.98
N ASP A 317 0.30 -8.57 -14.43
CA ASP A 317 0.68 -9.01 -13.09
C ASP A 317 1.72 -8.01 -12.53
N SER A 318 1.85 -7.97 -11.21
CA SER A 318 2.90 -7.25 -10.49
C SER A 318 2.98 -5.76 -10.85
N LEU A 319 1.82 -5.12 -11.02
CA LEU A 319 1.76 -3.68 -11.23
C LEU A 319 2.24 -2.95 -9.98
N SER A 320 3.17 -2.03 -10.17
CA SER A 320 3.85 -1.32 -9.09
C SER A 320 3.96 0.15 -9.44
N LEU A 321 3.59 1.02 -8.50
CA LEU A 321 3.82 2.45 -8.56
C LEU A 321 4.59 2.83 -7.32
N VAL A 322 5.90 3.02 -7.46
CA VAL A 322 6.75 3.48 -6.36
C VAL A 322 6.79 4.99 -6.36
N GLU A 323 6.43 5.61 -5.24
CA GLU A 323 6.69 7.03 -4.94
C GLU A 323 8.03 7.14 -4.22
N TRP A 324 9.02 7.80 -4.82
CA TRP A 324 10.36 7.91 -4.26
C TRP A 324 10.47 9.09 -3.30
N GLU A 325 11.22 8.90 -2.22
CA GLU A 325 11.54 9.97 -1.28
C GLU A 325 12.61 10.92 -1.82
N PRO A 326 12.62 12.17 -1.34
CA PRO A 326 13.77 13.04 -1.47
C PRO A 326 15.07 12.35 -1.01
N ALA A 327 16.18 12.64 -1.68
CA ALA A 327 17.46 11.96 -1.47
C ALA A 327 18.09 12.20 -0.07
N ASP A 328 17.59 13.17 0.70
CA ASP A 328 18.02 13.44 2.08
C ASP A 328 17.30 12.54 3.11
N VAL A 329 16.28 11.78 2.70
CA VAL A 329 15.62 10.79 3.55
C VAL A 329 16.45 9.52 3.61
N SER A 330 17.14 9.31 4.72
CA SER A 330 18.09 8.19 4.89
C SER A 330 17.53 6.94 5.56
N GLY A 331 16.37 7.01 6.21
CA GLY A 331 15.79 5.86 6.92
C GLY A 331 14.37 6.07 7.42
N GLY A 332 13.68 4.97 7.72
CA GLY A 332 12.30 4.96 8.19
C GLY A 332 11.64 3.59 8.07
N ARG A 333 10.65 3.34 8.93
CA ARG A 333 9.89 2.08 8.99
C ARG A 333 8.87 1.93 7.86
N GLN A 334 8.42 3.05 7.32
CA GLN A 334 7.37 3.14 6.32
C GLN A 334 7.83 2.79 4.89
N PHE A 335 9.14 2.73 4.65
CA PHE A 335 9.68 2.49 3.32
C PHE A 335 9.72 0.99 3.03
N ASP A 336 9.15 0.61 1.89
CA ASP A 336 9.07 -0.78 1.43
C ASP A 336 9.77 -1.00 0.09
N THR A 337 10.38 0.05 -0.46
CA THR A 337 11.22 -0.02 -1.65
C THR A 337 12.49 0.80 -1.44
N ILE A 338 13.57 0.36 -2.08
CA ILE A 338 14.86 1.02 -2.09
C ILE A 338 15.49 0.88 -3.47
N ARG A 339 16.14 1.94 -3.97
CA ARG A 339 17.01 1.84 -5.13
C ARG A 339 18.40 2.39 -4.85
N GLY A 340 19.40 1.81 -5.49
CA GLY A 340 20.79 2.21 -5.33
C GLY A 340 21.73 1.46 -6.27
N PRO A 341 23.01 1.85 -6.34
CA PRO A 341 24.01 1.12 -7.10
C PRO A 341 24.29 -0.25 -6.45
N PRO A 342 24.71 -1.27 -7.23
CA PRO A 342 25.19 -2.53 -6.68
C PRO A 342 26.34 -2.29 -5.70
N GLY A 343 26.30 -2.93 -4.53
CA GLY A 343 27.31 -2.78 -3.49
C GLY A 343 27.04 -1.65 -2.49
N ALA A 344 26.03 -0.81 -2.70
CA ALA A 344 25.59 0.15 -1.69
C ALA A 344 25.16 -0.58 -0.42
N THR A 345 25.46 -0.01 0.73
CA THR A 345 25.18 -0.58 2.04
C THR A 345 24.20 0.30 2.81
N VAL A 346 23.19 -0.35 3.38
CA VAL A 346 22.20 0.27 4.27
C VAL A 346 22.24 -0.39 5.64
N ARG A 347 21.94 0.37 6.69
CA ARG A 347 21.73 -0.20 8.02
C ARG A 347 20.25 -0.48 8.20
N THR A 348 19.94 -1.68 8.68
CA THR A 348 18.59 -2.22 8.71
C THR A 348 18.29 -2.80 10.09
N VAL A 349 17.06 -2.64 10.56
CA VAL A 349 16.63 -3.28 11.81
C VAL A 349 15.93 -4.60 11.48
N PRO A 350 16.42 -5.73 12.02
CA PRO A 350 15.76 -7.03 11.86
C PRO A 350 14.40 -7.08 12.51
N VAL A 351 13.50 -7.88 11.94
CA VAL A 351 12.22 -8.21 12.57
C VAL A 351 12.12 -9.70 12.71
N ASP A 352 11.86 -10.18 13.93
CA ASP A 352 12.02 -11.57 14.34
C ASP A 352 13.40 -12.16 13.94
N GLY A 353 14.45 -11.33 14.02
CA GLY A 353 15.82 -11.74 13.74
C GLY A 353 16.19 -11.85 12.25
N GLU A 354 15.34 -11.36 11.35
CA GLU A 354 15.60 -11.41 9.91
C GLU A 354 15.48 -10.02 9.25
N VAL A 355 16.38 -9.75 8.30
CA VAL A 355 16.27 -8.67 7.30
C VAL A 355 16.37 -9.28 5.93
N ARG A 356 15.42 -8.95 5.04
CA ARG A 356 15.46 -9.40 3.65
C ARG A 356 14.81 -8.38 2.73
N TRP A 357 15.50 -8.11 1.62
CA TRP A 357 15.03 -7.30 0.50
C TRP A 357 15.20 -8.13 -0.77
N GLN A 358 14.35 -7.92 -1.79
CA GLN A 358 14.31 -8.69 -3.03
C GLN A 358 14.17 -7.80 -4.25
#